data_AF-A0A962CKW0-F1
#
_entry.id   AF-A0A962CKW0-F1
#
_cell.length_a   1.000
_cell.length_b   1.000
_cell.length_c   1.000
_cell.angle_alpha   90.00
_cell.angle_beta   90.00
_cell.angle_gamma   90.00
#
_symmetry.space_group_name_H-M   'P 1'
#
loop_
_entity.id
_entity.type
_entity.pdbx_description
1 polymer ?
#
loop_
_entity_poly.entity_id
_entity_poly.type
_entity_poly.pdbx_seq_one_letter_code
_entity_poly.pdbx_strand_id
1 'polypeptide(L)'
;THGDLIITDYMCSTLASAPRELSPIRFHNSVHNAPAGYWTIAAHCHLASTSVSSWHASFATALFEAAVEACAENAPVLLVAYDTESTGPLLAVSPATSIFGVALVLAPAAGRAPTLRLALRGEASEASLPVGLPSDLANLAAGNPMAAGALPLLVALAAGGKARLQLPAGLPGTLDVELDA
;
A
#
# COMPACT_ATOMS: atom_id res chain seq x y z
N THR A 1 -0.87 -5.47 3.25
CA THR A 1 -2.22 -5.92 2.93
C THR A 1 -2.08 -7.30 2.36
N HIS A 2 -3.17 -8.03 2.20
CA HIS A 2 -3.10 -9.48 1.99
C HIS A 2 -3.15 -9.89 0.52
N GLY A 3 -2.95 -8.94 -0.40
CA GLY A 3 -3.30 -9.13 -1.80
C GLY A 3 -4.81 -9.23 -1.98
N ASP A 4 -5.23 -10.03 -2.95
CA ASP A 4 -6.65 -10.18 -3.28
C ASP A 4 -7.35 -11.19 -2.36
N LEU A 5 -8.01 -10.65 -1.33
CA LEU A 5 -8.75 -11.45 -0.35
C LEU A 5 -10.03 -12.06 -0.94
N ILE A 6 -10.64 -11.43 -1.94
CA ILE A 6 -11.84 -11.95 -2.60
C ILE A 6 -11.50 -13.23 -3.37
N ILE A 7 -10.39 -13.21 -4.12
CA ILE A 7 -9.90 -14.40 -4.81
C ILE A 7 -9.50 -15.48 -3.80
N THR A 8 -8.87 -15.10 -2.68
CA THR A 8 -8.49 -16.05 -1.63
C THR A 8 -9.70 -16.76 -1.03
N ASP A 9 -10.76 -16.03 -0.68
CA ASP A 9 -12.01 -16.59 -0.16
C ASP A 9 -12.67 -17.54 -1.17
N TYR A 10 -12.71 -17.15 -2.46
CA TYR A 10 -13.16 -18.02 -3.55
C TYR A 10 -12.35 -19.31 -3.65
N MET A 11 -11.01 -19.22 -3.59
CA MET A 11 -10.15 -20.40 -3.71
C MET A 11 -10.40 -21.37 -2.55
N CYS A 12 -10.42 -20.85 -1.31
CA CYS A 12 -10.65 -21.66 -0.12
C CYS A 12 -12.03 -22.32 -0.14
N SER A 13 -13.09 -21.57 -0.46
CA SER A 13 -14.45 -22.11 -0.54
C SER A 13 -14.61 -23.16 -1.65
N THR A 14 -14.02 -22.93 -2.82
CA THR A 14 -14.06 -23.88 -3.94
C THR A 14 -13.28 -25.15 -3.60
N LEU A 15 -12.09 -25.04 -3.02
CA LEU A 15 -11.30 -26.20 -2.60
C LEU A 15 -12.02 -27.04 -1.54
N ALA A 16 -12.74 -26.40 -0.62
CA ALA A 16 -13.49 -27.09 0.43
C ALA A 16 -14.75 -27.81 -0.09
N SER A 17 -15.39 -27.30 -1.15
CA SER A 17 -16.70 -27.79 -1.62
C SER A 17 -16.63 -28.57 -2.94
N ALA A 18 -15.87 -28.10 -3.91
CA ALA A 18 -15.77 -28.65 -5.27
C ALA A 18 -14.35 -28.42 -5.86
N PRO A 19 -13.30 -29.09 -5.34
CA PRO A 19 -11.91 -28.77 -5.66
C PRO A 19 -11.54 -28.91 -7.15
N ARG A 20 -12.32 -29.68 -7.94
CA ARG A 20 -12.11 -29.85 -9.39
C ARG A 20 -12.68 -28.70 -10.22
N GLU A 21 -13.39 -27.76 -9.60
CA GLU A 21 -14.03 -26.61 -10.26
C GLU A 21 -13.24 -25.30 -10.09
N LEU A 22 -12.02 -25.38 -9.55
CA LEU A 22 -11.17 -24.20 -9.38
C LEU A 22 -10.84 -23.56 -10.72
N SER A 23 -11.21 -22.28 -10.87
CA SER A 23 -10.93 -21.51 -12.08
C SER A 23 -9.41 -21.26 -12.24
N PRO A 24 -8.80 -21.66 -13.36
CA PRO A 24 -7.39 -21.37 -13.64
C PRO A 24 -7.09 -19.86 -13.69
N ILE A 25 -8.03 -19.06 -14.18
CA ILE A 25 -7.89 -17.59 -14.25
C ILE A 25 -7.84 -16.99 -12.85
N ARG A 26 -8.77 -17.39 -11.97
CA ARG A 26 -8.78 -16.89 -10.59
C ARG A 26 -7.55 -17.36 -9.82
N PHE A 27 -7.11 -18.59 -10.04
CA PHE A 27 -5.87 -19.09 -9.45
C PHE A 27 -4.64 -18.29 -9.91
N HIS A 28 -4.50 -17.98 -11.21
CA HIS A 28 -3.41 -17.13 -11.68
C HIS A 28 -3.47 -15.72 -11.10
N ASN A 29 -4.66 -15.17 -10.90
CA ASN A 29 -4.84 -13.83 -10.32
C ASN A 29 -4.70 -13.79 -8.79
N SER A 30 -4.50 -14.93 -8.12
CA SER A 30 -4.42 -14.96 -6.66
C SER A 30 -3.07 -14.56 -6.09
N VAL A 31 -2.02 -14.53 -6.91
CA VAL A 31 -0.69 -14.12 -6.47
C VAL A 31 -0.66 -12.62 -6.24
N HIS A 32 -0.02 -12.16 -5.16
CA HIS A 32 -0.03 -10.75 -4.76
C HIS A 32 0.54 -9.80 -5.83
N ASN A 33 1.44 -10.31 -6.68
CA ASN A 33 2.05 -9.56 -7.76
C ASN A 33 1.25 -9.57 -9.08
N ALA A 34 0.09 -10.24 -9.13
CA ALA A 34 -0.73 -10.29 -10.36
C ALA A 34 -1.06 -8.90 -10.92
N PRO A 35 -1.50 -7.90 -10.12
CA PRO A 35 -1.80 -6.57 -10.65
C PRO A 35 -0.58 -5.89 -11.29
N ALA A 36 0.58 -5.99 -10.64
CA ALA A 36 1.82 -5.45 -11.18
C ALA A 36 2.20 -6.16 -12.48
N GLY A 37 2.08 -7.48 -12.55
CA GLY A 37 2.33 -8.27 -13.76
C GLY A 37 1.41 -7.90 -14.93
N TYR A 38 0.10 -7.73 -14.68
CA TYR A 38 -0.82 -7.28 -15.74
C TYR A 38 -0.50 -5.85 -16.20
N TRP A 39 -0.16 -4.96 -15.26
CA TRP A 39 0.19 -3.58 -15.60
C TRP A 39 1.45 -3.52 -16.46
N THR A 40 2.51 -4.27 -16.12
CA THR A 40 3.76 -4.27 -16.91
C THR A 40 3.55 -4.84 -18.31
N ILE A 41 2.74 -5.89 -18.46
CA ILE A 41 2.35 -6.41 -19.78
C ILE A 41 1.60 -5.34 -20.59
N ALA A 42 0.57 -4.72 -19.99
CA ALA A 42 -0.26 -3.72 -20.67
C ALA A 42 0.51 -2.45 -21.04
N ALA A 43 1.46 -2.04 -20.19
CA ALA A 43 2.30 -0.87 -20.41
C ALA A 43 3.55 -1.16 -21.26
N HIS A 44 3.75 -2.41 -21.71
CA HIS A 44 4.99 -2.87 -22.34
C HIS A 44 6.26 -2.52 -21.52
N CYS A 45 6.15 -2.59 -20.21
CA CYS A 45 7.23 -2.30 -19.28
C CYS A 45 8.02 -3.57 -18.97
N HIS A 46 9.33 -3.53 -19.20
CA HIS A 46 10.27 -4.64 -18.91
C HIS A 46 11.16 -4.36 -17.69
N LEU A 47 10.88 -3.29 -16.95
CA LEU A 47 11.63 -2.95 -15.74
C LEU A 47 11.27 -3.90 -14.58
N ALA A 48 12.12 -3.91 -13.55
CA ALA A 48 11.87 -4.67 -12.34
C ALA A 48 10.56 -4.24 -11.68
N SER A 49 9.92 -5.19 -11.01
CA SER A 49 8.71 -4.96 -10.23
C SER A 49 8.70 -5.86 -9.01
N THR A 50 8.42 -5.26 -7.85
CA THR A 50 8.28 -5.93 -6.57
C THR A 50 6.84 -5.83 -6.07
N SER A 51 6.51 -6.64 -5.08
CA SER A 51 5.21 -6.61 -4.42
C SER A 51 5.39 -6.86 -2.94
N VAL A 52 5.02 -5.86 -2.13
CA VAL A 52 5.31 -5.81 -0.71
C VAL A 52 4.04 -6.03 0.10
N SER A 53 4.16 -6.85 1.16
CA SER A 53 3.13 -7.00 2.18
C SER A 53 3.76 -6.97 3.57
N SER A 54 3.16 -6.17 4.44
CA SER A 54 3.51 -5.97 5.85
C SER A 54 2.22 -5.70 6.66
N TRP A 55 1.18 -6.53 6.47
CA TRP A 55 -0.12 -6.34 7.14
C TRP A 55 -0.67 -4.90 6.95
N HIS A 56 -1.07 -4.20 8.01
CA HIS A 56 -1.52 -2.79 8.00
C HIS A 56 -0.38 -1.79 7.75
N ALA A 57 0.88 -2.19 7.88
CA ALA A 57 2.05 -1.33 7.69
C ALA A 57 2.55 -1.28 6.23
N SER A 58 1.81 -1.88 5.30
CA SER A 58 2.32 -2.11 3.93
C SER A 58 2.57 -0.85 3.14
N PHE A 59 1.75 0.19 3.35
CA PHE A 59 1.99 1.48 2.71
C PHE A 59 3.36 2.04 3.07
N ALA A 60 3.68 2.11 4.36
CA ALA A 60 4.96 2.65 4.82
C ALA A 60 6.14 1.78 4.39
N THR A 61 6.02 0.46 4.49
CA THR A 61 7.07 -0.46 4.05
C THR A 61 7.34 -0.33 2.55
N ALA A 62 6.29 -0.27 1.72
CA ALA A 62 6.41 -0.09 0.27
C ALA A 62 6.90 1.31 -0.12
N LEU A 63 6.50 2.36 0.62
CA LEU A 63 7.03 3.71 0.44
C LEU A 63 8.54 3.76 0.68
N PHE A 64 9.01 3.11 1.76
CA PHE A 64 10.44 3.05 2.06
C PHE A 64 11.19 2.24 1.01
N GLU A 65 10.68 1.06 0.64
CA GLU A 65 11.30 0.20 -0.38
C GLU A 65 11.39 0.89 -1.75
N ALA A 66 10.31 1.48 -2.24
CA ALA A 66 10.30 2.21 -3.50
C ALA A 66 11.23 3.43 -3.49
N ALA A 67 11.37 4.12 -2.36
CA ALA A 67 12.33 5.22 -2.23
C ALA A 67 13.79 4.72 -2.24
N VAL A 68 14.07 3.60 -1.57
CA VAL A 68 15.39 2.95 -1.59
C VAL A 68 15.74 2.52 -3.01
N GLU A 69 14.81 1.88 -3.73
CA GLU A 69 15.01 1.48 -5.13
C GLU A 69 15.26 2.70 -6.03
N ALA A 70 14.45 3.75 -5.90
CA ALA A 70 14.62 4.97 -6.68
C ALA A 70 16.00 5.62 -6.46
N CYS A 71 16.49 5.63 -5.22
CA CYS A 71 17.81 6.16 -4.89
C CYS A 71 18.95 5.24 -5.37
N ALA A 72 18.80 3.92 -5.22
CA ALA A 72 19.81 2.93 -5.60
C ALA A 72 20.01 2.88 -7.12
N GLU A 73 18.91 2.89 -7.87
CA GLU A 73 18.92 2.85 -9.34
C GLU A 73 19.05 4.25 -9.97
N ASN A 74 19.01 5.30 -9.14
CA ASN A 74 18.97 6.70 -9.58
C ASN A 74 17.90 6.93 -10.68
N ALA A 75 16.72 6.34 -10.49
CA ALA A 75 15.65 6.32 -11.48
C ALA A 75 14.27 6.48 -10.80
N PRO A 76 13.25 7.00 -11.49
CA PRO A 76 11.90 7.07 -10.94
C PRO A 76 11.29 5.67 -10.74
N VAL A 77 10.61 5.48 -9.60
CA VAL A 77 9.87 4.26 -9.26
C VAL A 77 8.40 4.60 -9.05
N LEU A 78 7.51 3.81 -9.67
CA LEU A 78 6.07 3.90 -9.46
C LEU A 78 5.67 3.01 -8.27
N LEU A 79 5.28 3.64 -7.17
CA LEU A 79 4.61 2.96 -6.06
C LEU A 79 3.11 2.96 -6.32
N VAL A 80 2.50 1.76 -6.36
CA VAL A 80 1.04 1.60 -6.35
C VAL A 80 0.64 0.83 -5.11
N ALA A 81 -0.27 1.38 -4.32
CA ALA A 81 -0.74 0.79 -3.08
C ALA A 81 -2.27 0.75 -3.10
N TYR A 82 -2.86 -0.42 -2.85
CA TYR A 82 -4.30 -0.60 -2.93
C TYR A 82 -4.80 -1.65 -1.92
N ASP A 83 -6.10 -1.56 -1.63
CA ASP A 83 -6.89 -2.58 -0.92
C ASP A 83 -8.23 -2.77 -1.63
N THR A 84 -8.72 -4.00 -1.61
CA THR A 84 -10.10 -4.35 -1.99
C THR A 84 -10.90 -4.72 -0.74
N GLU A 85 -12.21 -4.87 -0.90
CA GLU A 85 -13.07 -5.34 0.20
C GLU A 85 -12.69 -6.77 0.61
N SER A 86 -12.77 -7.03 1.91
CA SER A 86 -12.64 -8.38 2.48
C SER A 86 -14.01 -9.04 2.54
N THR A 87 -14.08 -10.32 2.17
CA THR A 87 -15.33 -11.10 2.20
C THR A 87 -15.23 -12.33 3.08
N GLY A 88 -16.38 -12.85 3.49
CA GLY A 88 -16.47 -14.12 4.20
C GLY A 88 -15.67 -14.15 5.50
N PRO A 89 -15.05 -15.29 5.84
CA PRO A 89 -14.23 -15.44 7.05
C PRO A 89 -13.02 -14.51 7.12
N LEU A 90 -12.51 -14.02 5.97
CA LEU A 90 -11.31 -13.18 5.92
C LEU A 90 -11.54 -11.77 6.45
N LEU A 91 -12.81 -11.34 6.56
CA LEU A 91 -13.18 -10.08 7.21
C LEU A 91 -12.75 -10.05 8.69
N ALA A 92 -12.73 -11.19 9.38
CA ALA A 92 -12.29 -11.28 10.77
C ALA A 92 -10.76 -11.18 10.92
N VAL A 93 -10.02 -11.42 9.82
CA VAL A 93 -8.56 -11.39 9.80
C VAL A 93 -8.10 -10.00 9.42
N SER A 94 -8.46 -9.50 8.24
CA SER A 94 -8.05 -8.19 7.72
C SER A 94 -9.28 -7.39 7.32
N PRO A 95 -9.92 -6.65 8.24
CA PRO A 95 -11.09 -5.86 7.92
C PRO A 95 -10.77 -4.78 6.87
N ALA A 96 -11.43 -4.87 5.72
CA ALA A 96 -11.46 -3.83 4.70
C ALA A 96 -12.89 -3.76 4.14
N THR A 97 -13.57 -2.64 4.35
CA THR A 97 -14.99 -2.44 4.02
C THR A 97 -15.20 -1.53 2.81
N SER A 98 -14.12 -1.15 2.14
CA SER A 98 -14.15 -0.31 0.95
C SER A 98 -12.93 -0.59 0.08
N ILE A 99 -13.02 -0.23 -1.19
CA ILE A 99 -11.87 -0.19 -2.10
C ILE A 99 -11.08 1.11 -1.89
N PHE A 100 -9.76 1.02 -1.98
CA PHE A 100 -8.88 2.20 -1.98
C PHE A 100 -7.66 1.93 -2.87
N GLY A 101 -7.19 2.96 -3.55
CA GLY A 101 -5.97 2.91 -4.35
C GLY A 101 -5.28 4.25 -4.41
N VAL A 102 -3.96 4.23 -4.33
CA VAL A 102 -3.08 5.39 -4.47
C VAL A 102 -1.86 5.02 -5.30
N ALA A 103 -1.38 5.96 -6.11
CA ALA A 103 -0.15 5.81 -6.86
C ALA A 103 0.74 7.05 -6.66
N LEU A 104 2.03 6.84 -6.43
CA LEU A 104 3.04 7.87 -6.26
C LEU A 104 4.23 7.55 -7.16
N VAL A 105 4.81 8.57 -7.79
CA VAL A 105 6.11 8.44 -8.49
C VAL A 105 7.18 9.01 -7.58
N LEU A 106 8.10 8.16 -7.13
CA LEU A 106 9.24 8.53 -6.32
C LEU A 106 10.47 8.64 -7.20
N ALA A 107 11.28 9.66 -7.00
CA ALA A 107 12.53 9.84 -7.71
C ALA A 107 13.60 10.37 -6.74
N PRO A 108 14.89 10.18 -7.03
CA PRO A 108 15.96 10.86 -6.32
C PRO A 108 15.68 12.36 -6.24
N ALA A 109 15.92 12.97 -5.07
CA ALA A 109 15.61 14.37 -4.83
C ALA A 109 16.30 15.28 -5.86
N ALA A 110 15.50 15.90 -6.74
CA ALA A 110 15.96 16.82 -7.77
C ALA A 110 14.88 17.86 -8.08
N GLY A 111 15.30 19.09 -8.36
CA GLY A 111 14.40 20.13 -8.86
C GLY A 111 13.44 20.73 -7.82
N ARG A 112 12.18 20.97 -8.24
CA ARG A 112 11.16 21.73 -7.50
C ARG A 112 9.96 20.88 -7.03
N ALA A 113 10.06 19.55 -7.10
CA ALA A 113 9.01 18.65 -6.62
C ALA A 113 9.06 18.53 -5.08
N PRO A 114 7.95 18.14 -4.43
CA PRO A 114 7.95 17.81 -3.01
C PRO A 114 9.03 16.77 -2.69
N THR A 115 9.80 17.02 -1.64
CA THR A 115 10.88 16.12 -1.21
C THR A 115 10.50 15.38 0.06
N LEU A 116 10.84 14.09 0.10
CA LEU A 116 10.65 13.22 1.25
C LEU A 116 12.01 12.81 1.81
N ARG A 117 12.20 12.94 3.12
CA ARG A 117 13.29 12.28 3.85
C ARG A 117 12.68 11.18 4.69
N LEU A 118 13.15 9.96 4.47
CA LEU A 118 12.60 8.76 5.07
C LEU A 118 13.64 8.12 5.99
N ALA A 119 13.24 7.77 7.21
CA ALA A 119 14.09 7.04 8.13
C ALA A 119 13.30 5.93 8.83
N LEU A 120 13.74 4.68 8.63
CA LEU A 120 13.18 3.53 9.33
C LEU A 120 13.76 3.47 10.76
N ARG A 121 12.88 3.37 11.75
CA ARG A 121 13.18 3.29 13.18
C ARG A 121 12.71 1.95 13.73
N GLY A 122 13.47 1.38 14.68
CA GLY A 122 13.12 0.16 15.40
C GLY A 122 12.29 0.41 16.66
N GLU A 123 11.40 1.41 16.61
CA GLU A 123 10.52 1.79 17.72
C GLU A 123 9.07 1.76 17.26
N ALA A 124 8.19 1.15 18.07
CA ALA A 124 6.78 1.11 17.77
C ALA A 124 6.15 2.48 18.01
N SER A 125 5.39 2.97 17.03
CA SER A 125 4.56 4.17 17.14
C SER A 125 3.12 3.81 16.79
N GLU A 126 2.16 4.46 17.47
CA GLU A 126 0.75 4.29 17.13
C GLU A 126 0.43 5.06 15.84
N ALA A 127 -0.34 4.41 14.97
CA ALA A 127 -0.89 5.08 13.79
C ALA A 127 -1.76 6.25 14.25
N SER A 128 -1.46 7.46 13.80
CA SER A 128 -2.30 8.63 14.04
C SER A 128 -2.76 9.23 12.71
N LEU A 129 -4.06 9.46 12.60
CA LEU A 129 -4.64 10.19 11.48
C LEU A 129 -4.47 11.71 11.69
N PRO A 130 -4.39 12.50 10.61
CA PRO A 130 -4.36 13.95 10.71
C PRO A 130 -5.57 14.51 11.46
N VAL A 131 -5.33 15.50 12.32
CA VAL A 131 -6.40 16.23 13.00
C VAL A 131 -7.20 17.04 11.97
N GLY A 132 -8.53 17.03 12.10
CA GLY A 132 -9.41 17.80 11.21
C GLY A 132 -9.64 17.15 9.84
N LEU A 133 -9.32 15.86 9.69
CA LEU A 133 -9.64 15.09 8.50
C LEU A 133 -11.17 15.12 8.25
N PRO A 134 -11.63 15.43 7.02
CA PRO A 134 -13.04 15.29 6.63
C PRO A 134 -13.62 13.92 7.02
N SER A 135 -14.89 13.90 7.43
CA SER A 135 -15.51 12.70 8.03
C SER A 135 -15.58 11.52 7.07
N ASP A 136 -15.74 11.77 5.77
CA ASP A 136 -15.67 10.77 4.71
C ASP A 136 -14.29 10.11 4.63
N LEU A 137 -13.21 10.89 4.66
CA LEU A 137 -11.84 10.38 4.67
C LEU A 137 -11.48 9.68 6.00
N ALA A 138 -11.99 10.16 7.13
CA ALA A 138 -11.82 9.49 8.42
C ALA A 138 -12.53 8.13 8.45
N ASN A 139 -13.75 8.05 7.90
CA ASN A 139 -14.47 6.78 7.76
C ASN A 139 -13.77 5.82 6.81
N LEU A 140 -13.22 6.34 5.70
CA LEU A 140 -12.41 5.55 4.76
C LEU A 140 -11.17 4.98 5.45
N ALA A 141 -10.42 5.78 6.20
CA ALA A 141 -9.27 5.31 6.98
C ALA A 141 -9.65 4.24 8.01
N ALA A 142 -10.76 4.44 8.73
CA ALA A 142 -11.23 3.49 9.73
C ALA A 142 -11.65 2.14 9.11
N GLY A 143 -12.15 2.15 7.87
CA GLY A 143 -12.61 0.97 7.15
C GLY A 143 -11.61 0.35 6.18
N ASN A 144 -10.44 0.95 5.96
CA ASN A 144 -9.47 0.49 4.97
C ASN A 144 -8.02 0.74 5.45
N PRO A 145 -7.24 -0.32 5.74
CA PRO A 145 -5.87 -0.19 6.22
C PRO A 145 -4.93 0.54 5.27
N MET A 146 -5.05 0.31 3.96
CA MET A 146 -4.24 1.03 2.98
C MET A 146 -4.55 2.53 2.99
N ALA A 147 -5.82 2.91 3.10
CA ALA A 147 -6.21 4.30 3.26
C ALA A 147 -5.67 4.89 4.55
N ALA A 148 -5.77 4.17 5.68
CA ALA A 148 -5.22 4.61 6.96
C ALA A 148 -3.71 4.89 6.90
N GLY A 149 -2.96 4.06 6.18
CA GLY A 149 -1.52 4.25 5.99
C GLY A 149 -1.17 5.39 5.03
N ALA A 150 -1.94 5.57 3.95
CA ALA A 150 -1.63 6.53 2.89
C ALA A 150 -2.12 7.96 3.19
N LEU A 151 -3.28 8.11 3.82
CA LEU A 151 -3.94 9.40 4.03
C LEU A 151 -3.08 10.43 4.77
N PRO A 152 -2.31 10.09 5.83
CA PRO A 152 -1.46 11.08 6.49
C PRO A 152 -0.49 11.78 5.53
N LEU A 153 0.14 11.02 4.62
CA LEU A 153 1.04 11.58 3.62
C LEU A 153 0.30 12.40 2.56
N LEU A 154 -0.83 11.90 2.07
CA LEU A 154 -1.64 12.59 1.05
C LEU A 154 -2.17 13.94 1.57
N VAL A 155 -2.62 13.99 2.81
CA VAL A 155 -3.07 15.23 3.46
C VAL A 155 -1.93 16.21 3.62
N ALA A 156 -0.74 15.75 4.05
CA ALA A 156 0.43 16.60 4.19
C ALA A 156 0.89 17.17 2.83
N LEU A 157 0.88 16.36 1.77
CA LEU A 157 1.18 16.80 0.41
C LEU A 157 0.16 17.84 -0.09
N ALA A 158 -1.13 17.63 0.18
CA ALA A 158 -2.19 18.55 -0.22
C ALA A 158 -2.16 19.88 0.53
N ALA A 159 -1.76 19.87 1.81
CA ALA A 159 -1.60 21.08 2.62
C ALA A 159 -0.43 21.96 2.14
N GLY A 160 0.60 21.34 1.56
CA GLY A 160 1.83 22.01 1.13
C GLY A 160 2.76 22.39 2.30
N GLY A 161 3.98 22.83 1.98
CA GLY A 161 4.97 23.23 2.97
C GLY A 161 5.61 22.05 3.72
N LYS A 162 6.04 22.31 4.96
CA LYS A 162 6.83 21.34 5.74
C LYS A 162 5.95 20.53 6.69
N ALA A 163 6.15 19.22 6.71
CA ALA A 163 5.47 18.32 7.64
C ALA A 163 6.41 17.23 8.16
N ARG A 164 6.08 16.70 9.33
CA ARG A 164 6.71 15.50 9.89
C ARG A 164 5.62 14.51 10.26
N LEU A 165 5.76 13.29 9.80
CA LEU A 165 4.80 12.20 10.01
C LEU A 165 5.54 10.96 10.50
N GLN A 166 4.83 10.11 11.23
CA GLN A 166 5.28 8.78 11.59
C GLN A 166 4.26 7.78 11.06
N LEU A 167 4.72 6.84 10.23
CA LEU A 167 3.89 5.80 9.66
C LEU A 167 4.33 4.44 10.23
N PRO A 168 3.41 3.58 10.73
CA PRO A 168 3.77 2.23 11.15
C PRO A 168 4.37 1.44 9.99
N ALA A 169 5.53 0.82 10.20
CA ALA A 169 6.33 0.13 9.16
C ALA A 169 6.61 -1.35 9.49
N GLY A 170 5.84 -1.94 10.41
CA GLY A 170 5.97 -3.32 10.88
C GLY A 170 6.14 -3.38 12.39
N LEU A 171 6.39 -4.55 12.98
CA LEU A 171 6.68 -4.65 14.42
C LEU A 171 8.19 -4.88 14.62
N PRO A 172 8.91 -4.04 15.41
CA PRO A 172 8.51 -2.77 16.03
C PRO A 172 8.87 -1.54 15.15
N GLY A 173 8.63 -1.59 13.84
CA GLY A 173 9.12 -0.59 12.90
C GLY A 173 8.23 0.64 12.75
N THR A 174 8.82 1.83 12.72
CA THR A 174 8.16 3.09 12.30
C THR A 174 8.96 3.76 11.20
N LEU A 175 8.28 4.34 10.22
CA LEU A 175 8.88 5.18 9.19
C LEU A 175 8.66 6.64 9.56
N ASP A 176 9.74 7.34 9.92
CA ASP A 176 9.74 8.79 10.01
C ASP A 176 9.75 9.37 8.59
N VAL A 177 8.83 10.29 8.32
CA VAL A 177 8.69 10.99 7.03
C VAL A 177 8.80 12.49 7.29
N GLU A 178 9.85 13.11 6.77
CA GLU A 178 9.91 14.57 6.66
C GLU A 178 9.54 14.97 5.24
N LEU A 179 8.55 15.85 5.11
CA LEU A 179 8.08 16.39 3.84
C LEU A 179 8.49 17.87 3.74
N ASP A 180 8.98 18.26 2.56
CA ASP A 180 9.13 19.65 2.13
C ASP A 180 8.45 19.79 0.76
N ALA A 181 7.18 20.24 0.76
CA ALA A 181 6.28 20.29 -0.40
C ALA A 181 6.25 21.64 -1.12
#